data_AF-A0A0C9WU03-F1
#
_entry.id   AF-A0A0C9WU03-F1
#
_cell.length_a   1.000
_cell.length_b   1.000
_cell.length_c   1.000
_cell.angle_alpha   90.00
_cell.angle_beta   90.00
_cell.angle_gamma   90.00
#
_symmetry.space_group_name_H-M   'P 1'
#
loop_
_entity.id
_entity.type
_entity.pdbx_description
1 polymer ?
#
loop_
_entity_poly.entity_id
_entity_poly.type
_entity_poly.pdbx_seq_one_letter_code
_entity_poly.pdbx_strand_id
1 'polypeptide(L)'
;IYMNQFADLVSDPAMCMFIDEAARNNKNPSCKMGWSLKGLRAAQRQCFVHGQRFSILPVLTLDGIVAYDIYPGSITSELFAKFLREHIIPLTNPYPGPQSVLILDNCNIHHSEVVRQLVEDEA
;
A
#
# COMPACT_ATOMS: atom_id res chain seq x y z
N ILE A 1 18.02 -11.10 -11.48
CA ILE A 1 18.06 -12.52 -11.08
C ILE A 1 16.74 -12.90 -10.42
N TYR A 2 16.32 -12.22 -9.34
CA TYR A 2 15.05 -12.49 -8.65
C TYR A 2 13.79 -12.42 -9.55
N MET A 3 13.63 -11.37 -10.36
CA MET A 3 12.45 -11.23 -11.23
C MET A 3 12.32 -12.34 -12.29
N ASN A 4 13.44 -12.90 -12.78
CA ASN A 4 13.38 -13.99 -13.76
C ASN A 4 13.01 -15.31 -13.07
N GLN A 5 13.50 -15.55 -11.86
CA GLN A 5 13.11 -16.71 -11.05
C GLN A 5 11.65 -16.63 -10.58
N PHE A 6 11.14 -15.43 -10.34
CA PHE A 6 9.74 -15.20 -10.02
C PHE A 6 8.81 -15.57 -11.18
N ALA A 7 9.21 -15.26 -12.42
CA ALA A 7 8.44 -15.62 -13.60
C ALA A 7 8.35 -17.15 -13.82
N ASP A 8 9.32 -17.92 -13.30
CA ASP A 8 9.25 -19.39 -13.32
C ASP A 8 8.22 -19.93 -12.31
N LEU A 9 8.00 -19.23 -11.20
CA LEU A 9 7.01 -19.59 -10.15
C LEU A 9 5.60 -19.13 -10.49
N VAL A 10 5.47 -17.98 -11.16
CA VAL A 10 4.19 -17.39 -11.55
C VAL A 10 4.08 -17.45 -13.06
N SER A 11 3.40 -18.49 -13.55
CA SER A 11 3.15 -18.67 -14.98
C SER A 11 2.08 -17.73 -15.54
N ASP A 12 1.13 -17.30 -14.70
CA ASP A 12 0.05 -16.38 -15.08
C ASP A 12 0.03 -15.16 -14.13
N PRO A 13 0.13 -13.92 -14.63
CA PRO A 13 0.05 -12.72 -13.78
C PRO A 13 -1.29 -12.58 -13.03
N ALA A 14 -2.37 -13.26 -13.44
CA ALA A 14 -3.63 -13.30 -12.69
C ALA A 14 -3.52 -14.02 -11.33
N MET A 15 -2.44 -14.76 -11.10
CA MET A 15 -2.14 -15.39 -9.80
C MET A 15 -1.73 -14.35 -8.74
N CYS A 16 -1.27 -13.17 -9.15
CA CYS A 16 -0.64 -12.21 -8.25
C CYS A 16 -1.62 -11.20 -7.64
N MET A 17 -1.44 -10.96 -6.34
CA MET A 17 -2.00 -9.81 -5.64
C MET A 17 -0.85 -8.98 -5.06
N PHE A 18 -0.82 -7.70 -5.42
CA PHE A 18 0.19 -6.75 -4.98
C PHE A 18 -0.36 -5.91 -3.85
N ILE A 19 0.39 -5.81 -2.77
CA ILE A 19 0.03 -5.02 -1.60
C ILE A 19 1.15 -4.02 -1.37
N ASP A 20 0.79 -2.76 -1.17
CA ASP A 20 1.73 -1.67 -0.92
C ASP A 20 1.15 -0.68 0.09
N GLU A 21 1.98 0.22 0.62
CA GLU A 21 1.54 1.33 1.46
C GLU A 21 1.59 2.67 0.70
N ALA A 22 0.43 3.31 0.56
CA ALA A 22 0.35 4.68 0.06
C ALA A 22 0.02 5.65 1.19
N ALA A 23 0.78 6.73 1.34
CA ALA A 23 0.52 7.73 2.37
C ALA A 23 0.01 9.06 1.79
N ARG A 24 -1.09 9.56 2.36
CA ARG A 24 -1.65 10.88 2.06
C ARG A 24 -1.66 11.75 3.29
N ASN A 25 -1.03 12.91 3.22
CA ASN A 25 -1.14 13.93 4.25
C ASN A 25 -2.12 15.01 3.81
N ASN A 26 -3.03 15.42 4.71
CA ASN A 26 -3.83 16.62 4.56
C ASN A 26 -2.96 17.87 4.75
N LYS A 27 -2.03 18.10 3.82
CA LYS A 27 -1.35 19.39 3.72
C LYS A 27 -2.38 20.46 3.40
N ASN A 28 -2.19 21.65 3.94
CA ASN A 28 -2.91 22.84 3.49
C ASN A 28 -2.77 22.92 1.95
N PRO A 29 -3.84 23.25 1.20
CA PRO A 29 -3.76 23.47 -0.24
C PRO A 29 -3.01 24.79 -0.49
N SER A 30 -1.70 24.79 -0.26
CA SER A 30 -0.87 25.90 -0.64
C SER A 30 -0.56 25.79 -2.12
N CYS A 31 -0.90 26.85 -2.85
CA CYS A 31 -0.48 26.98 -4.23
C CYS A 31 1.06 27.12 -4.24
N LYS A 32 1.75 26.18 -4.89
CA LYS A 32 3.22 26.26 -5.07
C LYS A 32 3.63 27.44 -5.94
N MET A 33 2.70 27.97 -6.73
CA MET A 33 2.91 29.07 -7.65
C MET A 33 1.93 30.19 -7.34
N GLY A 34 2.41 31.43 -7.40
CA GLY A 34 1.62 32.64 -7.20
C GLY A 34 2.12 33.73 -8.12
N TRP A 35 1.25 34.69 -8.41
CA TRP A 35 1.56 35.81 -9.30
C TRP A 35 1.97 37.03 -8.50
N SER A 36 2.98 37.76 -8.99
CA SER A 36 3.37 39.08 -8.50
C SER A 36 3.54 40.04 -9.67
N LEU A 37 3.56 41.34 -9.36
CA LEU A 37 3.91 42.34 -10.36
C LEU A 37 5.32 42.10 -10.90
N LYS A 38 5.54 42.47 -12.17
CA LYS A 38 6.82 42.28 -12.86
C LYS A 38 7.94 43.02 -12.10
N GLY A 39 8.97 42.28 -11.71
CA GLY A 39 10.10 42.80 -10.92
C GLY A 39 9.98 42.60 -9.40
N LEU A 40 8.84 42.12 -8.89
CA LEU A 40 8.65 41.79 -7.48
C LEU A 40 8.65 40.28 -7.25
N ARG A 41 9.16 39.83 -6.10
CA ARG A 41 9.04 38.42 -5.67
C ARG A 41 7.63 38.15 -5.15
N ALA A 42 6.99 37.08 -5.61
CA ALA A 42 5.76 36.57 -5.01
C ALA A 42 6.09 35.96 -3.63
N ALA A 43 5.71 36.65 -2.56
CA ALA A 43 5.85 36.17 -1.19
C ALA A 43 4.49 35.72 -0.67
N GLN A 44 4.43 34.49 -0.13
CA GLN A 44 3.24 33.98 0.52
C GLN A 44 3.61 33.56 1.94
N ARG A 45 2.83 34.04 2.92
CA ARG A 45 2.89 33.53 4.29
C ARG A 45 1.94 32.35 4.40
N GLN A 46 2.46 31.19 4.77
CA GLN A 46 1.66 29.98 4.94
C GLN A 46 1.69 29.56 6.42
N CYS A 47 0.54 29.14 6.94
CA CYS A 47 0.50 28.46 8.23
C CYS A 47 1.04 27.04 8.03
N PHE A 48 2.14 26.71 8.70
CA PHE A 48 2.73 25.37 8.68
C PHE A 48 2.00 24.48 9.69
N VAL A 49 0.79 24.07 9.33
CA VAL A 49 0.01 23.12 10.12
C VAL A 49 0.32 21.71 9.58
N HIS A 50 0.82 20.84 10.45
CA HIS A 50 0.86 19.41 10.14
C HIS A 50 -0.58 18.89 10.22
N GLY A 51 -1.20 18.71 9.06
CA GLY A 51 -2.47 18.00 8.98
C GLY A 51 -2.31 16.53 9.35
N GLN A 52 -3.43 15.86 9.56
CA GLN A 52 -3.44 14.42 9.81
C GLN A 52 -2.94 13.67 8.58
N ARG A 53 -1.98 12.76 8.79
CA ARG A 53 -1.53 11.79 7.81
C ARG A 53 -2.48 10.58 7.84
N PHE A 54 -2.80 10.09 6.67
CA PHE A 54 -3.52 8.84 6.44
C PHE A 54 -2.59 7.92 5.67
N SER A 55 -2.48 6.67 6.11
CA SER A 55 -1.88 5.60 5.33
C SER A 55 -2.98 4.74 4.75
N ILE A 56 -2.81 4.33 3.50
CA ILE A 56 -3.76 3.59 2.67
C ILE A 56 -3.07 2.28 2.30
N LEU A 57 -3.75 1.17 2.54
CA LEU A 57 -3.31 -0.17 2.15
C LEU A 57 -4.19 -0.68 1.01
N PRO A 58 -3.84 -0.43 -0.26
CA PRO A 58 -4.50 -1.05 -1.38
C PRO A 58 -3.98 -2.47 -1.65
N VAL A 59 -4.89 -3.33 -2.11
CA VAL A 59 -4.60 -4.63 -2.73
C VAL A 59 -4.92 -4.51 -4.21
N LEU A 60 -3.92 -4.70 -5.07
CA LEU A 60 -3.99 -4.55 -6.51
C LEU A 60 -3.87 -5.91 -7.20
N THR A 61 -4.75 -6.14 -8.17
CA THR A 61 -4.67 -7.25 -9.14
C THR A 61 -4.63 -6.67 -10.56
N LEU A 62 -4.58 -7.53 -11.58
CA LEU A 62 -4.68 -7.11 -12.98
C LEU A 62 -5.98 -6.35 -13.29
N ASP A 63 -7.06 -6.68 -12.58
CA ASP A 63 -8.38 -6.08 -12.79
C ASP A 63 -8.57 -4.77 -12.01
N GLY A 64 -7.62 -4.40 -11.15
CA GLY A 64 -7.62 -3.14 -10.39
C GLY A 64 -7.50 -3.34 -8.88
N ILE A 65 -8.09 -2.40 -8.11
CA ILE A 65 -8.07 -2.45 -6.64
C ILE A 65 -9.19 -3.39 -6.18
N VAL A 66 -8.82 -4.47 -5.48
CA VAL A 66 -9.79 -5.46 -4.98
C VAL A 66 -10.25 -5.13 -3.57
N ALA A 67 -9.32 -4.71 -2.71
CA ALA A 67 -9.60 -4.27 -1.35
C ALA A 67 -8.71 -3.08 -1.00
N TYR A 68 -9.17 -2.23 -0.09
CA TYR A 68 -8.34 -1.19 0.49
C TYR A 68 -8.80 -0.86 1.90
N ASP A 69 -7.85 -0.41 2.71
CA ASP A 69 -8.13 0.16 4.03
C ASP A 69 -7.40 1.49 4.22
N ILE A 70 -7.96 2.35 5.07
CA ILE A 70 -7.41 3.68 5.36
C ILE A 70 -7.26 3.85 6.87
N TYR A 71 -6.03 4.07 7.31
CA TYR A 71 -5.68 4.27 8.71
C TYR A 71 -5.18 5.71 8.97
N PRO A 72 -5.64 6.37 10.03
CA PRO A 72 -5.03 7.62 10.47
C PRO A 72 -3.67 7.32 11.12
N GLY A 73 -2.61 7.94 10.61
CA GLY A 73 -1.23 7.75 11.11
C GLY A 73 -0.45 6.68 10.33
N SER A 74 0.53 6.08 11.00
CA SER A 74 1.36 5.01 10.45
C SER A 74 0.74 3.64 10.74
N ILE A 75 0.98 2.68 9.86
CA ILE A 75 0.51 1.30 10.02
C ILE A 75 1.49 0.54 10.91
N THR A 76 0.95 -0.24 11.86
CA THR A 76 1.73 -1.17 12.69
C THR A 76 1.58 -2.59 12.17
N SER A 77 2.46 -3.49 12.61
CA SER A 77 2.41 -4.92 12.29
C SER A 77 1.05 -5.55 12.62
N GLU A 78 0.44 -5.17 13.73
CA GLU A 78 -0.84 -5.73 14.19
C GLU A 78 -2.00 -5.29 13.30
N LEU A 79 -2.01 -4.02 12.89
CA LEU A 79 -3.00 -3.48 11.96
C LEU A 79 -2.86 -4.13 10.59
N PHE A 80 -1.62 -4.35 10.13
CA PHE A 80 -1.35 -5.04 8.87
C PHE A 80 -1.81 -6.51 8.90
N ALA A 81 -1.52 -7.24 9.98
CA ALA A 81 -1.99 -8.63 10.14
C ALA A 81 -3.52 -8.71 10.19
N LYS A 82 -4.17 -7.76 10.86
CA LYS A 82 -5.63 -7.65 10.87
C LYS A 82 -6.18 -7.42 9.47
N PHE A 83 -5.59 -6.50 8.71
CA PHE A 83 -5.97 -6.22 7.33
C PHE A 83 -5.85 -7.47 6.45
N LEU A 84 -4.73 -8.21 6.55
CA LEU A 84 -4.55 -9.46 5.83
C LEU A 84 -5.66 -10.46 6.13
N ARG A 85 -5.92 -10.69 7.41
CA ARG A 85 -6.93 -11.66 7.85
C ARG A 85 -8.34 -11.31 7.41
N GLU A 86 -8.72 -10.05 7.53
CA GLU A 86 -10.11 -9.61 7.29
C GLU A 86 -10.39 -9.36 5.80
N HIS A 87 -9.40 -8.89 5.04
CA HIS A 87 -9.60 -8.46 3.66
C HIS A 87 -8.90 -9.30 2.61
N ILE A 88 -7.73 -9.87 2.89
CA ILE A 88 -6.90 -10.52 1.87
C ILE A 88 -7.13 -12.04 1.85
N ILE A 89 -7.06 -12.70 3.00
CA ILE A 89 -7.25 -14.15 3.12
C ILE A 89 -8.60 -14.63 2.54
N PRO A 90 -9.73 -13.93 2.71
CA PRO A 90 -10.98 -14.34 2.08
C PRO A 90 -10.99 -14.23 0.54
N LEU A 91 -10.01 -13.54 -0.03
CA LEU A 91 -9.85 -13.32 -1.47
C LEU A 91 -8.73 -14.18 -2.07
N THR A 92 -7.94 -14.87 -1.25
CA THR A 92 -6.91 -15.78 -1.76
C THR A 92 -7.52 -17.09 -2.23
N ASN A 93 -6.87 -17.70 -3.21
CA ASN A 93 -7.15 -19.08 -3.60
C ASN A 93 -5.88 -19.93 -3.40
N PRO A 94 -6.02 -21.25 -3.25
CA PRO A 94 -4.88 -22.15 -3.19
C PRO A 94 -4.02 -22.04 -4.47
N TYR A 95 -2.71 -22.00 -4.29
CA TYR A 95 -1.76 -22.02 -5.41
C TYR A 95 -1.83 -23.35 -6.18
N PRO A 96 -1.84 -23.37 -7.53
CA PRO A 96 -1.62 -22.27 -8.47
C PRO A 96 -2.91 -21.69 -9.10
N GLY A 97 -3.87 -21.25 -8.28
CA GLY A 97 -5.07 -20.56 -8.73
C GLY A 97 -4.88 -19.05 -8.97
N PRO A 98 -5.89 -18.34 -9.52
CA PRO A 98 -5.88 -16.88 -9.55
C PRO A 98 -5.82 -16.32 -8.12
N GLN A 99 -5.19 -15.16 -7.92
CA GLN A 99 -5.08 -14.52 -6.60
C GLN A 99 -4.43 -15.42 -5.51
N SER A 100 -3.52 -16.31 -5.88
CA SER A 100 -2.86 -17.25 -4.96
C SER A 100 -1.49 -16.77 -4.44
N VAL A 101 -0.89 -15.78 -5.09
CA VAL A 101 0.46 -15.30 -4.77
C VAL A 101 0.39 -13.87 -4.26
N LEU A 102 0.71 -13.67 -2.98
CA LEU A 102 0.84 -12.34 -2.39
C LEU A 102 2.24 -11.78 -2.64
N ILE A 103 2.30 -10.54 -3.13
CA ILE A 103 3.54 -9.82 -3.37
C ILE A 103 3.53 -8.56 -2.50
N LEU A 104 4.56 -8.49 -1.66
CA LEU A 104 4.80 -7.41 -0.70
C LEU A 104 6.22 -6.89 -0.90
N ASP A 105 6.46 -5.64 -0.52
CA ASP A 105 7.81 -5.12 -0.42
C ASP A 105 8.54 -5.72 0.80
N ASN A 106 9.84 -5.48 0.91
CA ASN A 106 10.64 -5.99 2.02
C ASN A 106 10.59 -5.05 3.24
N CYS A 107 9.40 -4.60 3.65
CA CYS A 107 9.22 -3.73 4.79
C CYS A 107 9.19 -4.51 6.11
N ASN A 108 9.75 -3.94 7.17
CA ASN A 108 9.87 -4.59 8.48
C ASN A 108 8.50 -4.98 9.10
N ILE A 109 7.44 -4.24 8.76
CA ILE A 109 6.08 -4.53 9.24
C ILE A 109 5.51 -5.84 8.67
N HIS A 110 6.05 -6.31 7.54
CA HIS A 110 5.64 -7.57 6.89
C HIS A 110 6.37 -8.79 7.46
N HIS A 111 7.49 -8.61 8.16
CA HIS A 111 8.31 -9.68 8.76
C HIS A 111 7.77 -10.23 10.08
N SER A 112 6.52 -9.94 10.43
CA SER A 112 5.94 -10.50 11.66
C SER A 112 5.59 -11.98 11.49
N GLU A 113 5.87 -12.79 12.51
CA GLU A 113 5.54 -14.23 12.50
C GLU A 113 4.04 -14.47 12.30
N VAL A 114 3.20 -13.56 12.78
CA VAL A 114 1.73 -13.61 12.60
C VAL A 114 1.35 -13.53 11.13
N VAL A 115 2.01 -12.67 10.34
CA VAL A 115 1.76 -12.55 8.90
C VAL A 115 2.12 -13.86 8.19
N ARG A 116 3.24 -14.48 8.57
CA ARG A 116 3.68 -15.76 8.01
C ARG A 116 2.66 -16.87 8.29
N GLN A 117 2.22 -16.98 9.54
CA GLN A 117 1.21 -17.98 9.95
C GLN A 117 -0.12 -17.78 9.23
N LEU A 118 -0.59 -16.53 9.10
CA LEU A 118 -1.84 -16.25 8.37
C LEU A 118 -1.78 -16.71 6.91
N VAL A 119 -0.64 -16.51 6.24
CA VAL A 119 -0.49 -16.89 4.83
C VAL A 119 -0.24 -18.39 4.65
N GLU A 120 0.45 -19.05 5.60
CA GLU A 120 0.73 -20.49 5.50
C GLU A 120 -0.45 -21.36 5.96
N ASP A 121 -1.18 -20.94 7.00
CA ASP A 121 -2.19 -21.77 7.69
C ASP A 121 -3.64 -21.42 7.35
N GLU A 122 -3.94 -20.15 6.98
CA GLU A 122 -5.32 -19.67 6.77
C GLU A 122 -5.67 -19.35 5.28
N ALA A 123 -4.69 -19.32 4.37
CA ALA A 123 -4.84 -18.82 2.98
C ALA A 123 -5.33 -19.84 1.92
#